data_AF-A0A927VJH8-F1
#
_entry.id   AF-A0A927VJH8-F1
#
_cell.length_a   1.000
_cell.length_b   1.000
_cell.length_c   1.000
_cell.angle_alpha   90.00
_cell.angle_beta   90.00
_cell.angle_gamma   90.00
#
_symmetry.space_group_name_H-M   'P 1'
#
loop_
_entity.id
_entity.type
_entity.pdbx_description
1 polymer ?
#
loop_
_entity_poly.entity_id
_entity_poly.type
_entity_poly.pdbx_seq_one_letter_code
_entity_poly.pdbx_strand_id
1 'polypeptide(L)' 'MGDRRKNIQMVADETGLSRSTLSNLYHDKVTRIDLQTLDVLCKCLDCEPGDLLKRKK' A
#
# COMPACT_ATOMS: atom_id res chain seq x y z
N MET A 1 -22.12 4.32 -8.97
CA MET A 1 -21.24 5.10 -8.07
C MET A 1 -20.23 4.13 -7.48
N GLY A 2 -19.01 4.14 -8.03
CA GLY A 2 -17.95 3.18 -7.69
C GLY A 2 -17.11 3.71 -6.54
N ASP A 3 -17.65 3.61 -5.33
CA ASP A 3 -17.04 4.09 -4.10
C ASP A 3 -15.69 3.40 -3.83
N ARG A 4 -14.65 4.20 -3.63
CA ARG A 4 -13.40 3.87 -2.92
C ARG A 4 -12.52 2.73 -3.47
N ARG A 5 -12.52 2.46 -4.78
CA ARG A 5 -11.33 1.85 -5.39
C ARG A 5 -10.26 2.94 -5.58
N LYS A 6 -9.65 3.41 -4.48
CA LYS A 6 -8.38 4.15 -4.58
C LYS A 6 -7.45 3.24 -5.35
N ASN A 7 -7.13 3.68 -6.56
CA ASN A 7 -6.62 2.82 -7.60
C ASN A 7 -5.25 2.35 -7.14
N ILE A 8 -5.03 1.04 -6.97
CA ILE A 8 -3.69 0.47 -6.77
C ILE A 8 -2.70 1.05 -7.80
N GLN A 9 -3.23 1.43 -8.97
CA GLN A 9 -2.52 2.13 -10.02
C GLN A 9 -2.00 3.53 -9.67
N MET A 10 -2.75 4.34 -8.90
CA MET A 10 -2.27 5.66 -8.44
C MET A 10 -1.18 5.51 -7.40
N VAL A 11 -1.38 4.58 -6.46
CA VAL A 11 -0.35 4.24 -5.47
C VAL A 11 0.89 3.71 -6.17
N ALA A 12 0.77 2.90 -7.23
CA ALA A 12 1.89 2.42 -8.04
C ALA A 12 2.70 3.56 -8.66
N ASP A 13 1.99 4.58 -9.16
CA ASP A 13 2.58 5.74 -9.83
C ASP A 13 3.28 6.65 -8.81
N GLU A 14 2.64 6.94 -7.67
CA GLU A 14 3.22 7.77 -6.62
C GLU A 14 4.35 7.08 -5.84
N THR A 15 4.25 5.78 -5.60
CA THR A 15 5.26 5.05 -4.81
C THR A 15 6.35 4.42 -5.68
N GLY A 16 6.22 4.47 -7.01
CA GLY A 16 7.12 3.80 -7.96
C GLY A 16 7.12 2.27 -7.84
N LEU A 17 6.12 1.68 -7.18
CA LEU A 17 6.04 0.23 -7.03
C LEU A 17 5.33 -0.39 -8.23
N SER A 18 5.84 -1.54 -8.68
CA SER A 18 5.13 -2.34 -9.67
C SER A 18 3.75 -2.76 -9.17
N ARG A 19 2.76 -2.78 -10.07
CA ARG A 19 1.40 -3.28 -9.80
C ARG A 19 1.41 -4.67 -9.17
N SER A 20 2.36 -5.51 -9.56
CA SER A 20 2.58 -6.85 -9.01
C SER A 20 2.94 -6.79 -7.51
N THR A 21 3.79 -5.86 -7.12
CA THR A 21 4.19 -5.64 -5.72
C THR A 21 3.02 -5.14 -4.88
N LEU A 22 2.21 -4.24 -5.43
CA LEU A 22 1.01 -3.75 -4.72
C LEU A 22 -0.11 -4.79 -4.65
N SER A 23 -0.26 -5.63 -5.68
CA SER A 23 -1.16 -6.79 -5.61
C SER A 23 -0.69 -7.75 -4.52
N ASN A 24 0.61 -8.01 -4.44
CA ASN A 24 1.19 -8.78 -3.35
C ASN A 24 0.96 -8.11 -1.99
N LEU A 25 1.13 -6.78 -1.87
CA LEU A 25 0.83 -6.02 -0.66
C LEU A 25 -0.64 -6.16 -0.23
N TYR A 26 -1.57 -6.04 -1.17
CA TYR A 26 -2.99 -6.23 -0.93
C TYR A 26 -3.32 -7.65 -0.45
N HIS A 27 -2.56 -8.63 -0.92
CA HIS A 27 -2.66 -10.03 -0.51
C HIS A 27 -1.73 -10.40 0.66
N ASP A 28 -1.15 -9.43 1.37
CA ASP A 28 -0.23 -9.64 2.52
C ASP A 28 1.03 -10.46 2.16
N LYS A 29 1.39 -10.51 0.88
CA LYS A 29 2.54 -11.24 0.33
C LYS A 29 3.79 -10.38 0.17
N VAL A 30 3.76 -9.10 0.55
CA VAL A 30 4.95 -8.26 0.49
C VAL A 30 5.86 -8.56 1.68
N THR A 31 7.14 -8.75 1.40
CA THR A 31 8.18 -8.96 2.42
C THR A 31 8.98 -7.70 2.70
N ARG A 32 8.94 -6.71 1.81
CA ARG A 32 9.71 -5.47 1.92
C ARG A 32 8.98 -4.32 1.25
N ILE A 33 8.85 -3.20 1.97
CA ILE A 33 8.38 -1.91 1.45
C ILE A 33 9.37 -0.84 1.87
N ASP A 34 9.50 0.20 1.05
CA ASP A 34 10.26 1.38 1.44
C ASP A 34 9.45 2.26 2.39
N LEU A 35 10.11 2.96 3.32
CA LEU A 35 9.43 3.86 4.25
C LEU A 35 8.78 5.05 3.52
N GLN A 36 9.37 5.52 2.42
CA GLN A 36 8.78 6.57 1.59
C GLN A 36 7.49 6.07 0.92
N THR A 37 7.52 4.83 0.41
CA THR A 37 6.34 4.16 -0.14
C THR A 37 5.25 4.01 0.93
N LEU A 38 5.63 3.58 2.13
CA LEU A 38 4.69 3.40 3.24
C LEU A 38 4.04 4.73 3.65
N ASP A 39 4.79 5.83 3.69
CA ASP A 39 4.29 7.16 4.01
C ASP A 39 3.25 7.65 2.99
N VAL A 40 3.58 7.55 1.70
CA VAL A 40 2.67 7.89 0.59
C VAL A 40 1.43 7.00 0.64
N LEU A 41 1.61 5.70 0.85
CA LEU A 41 0.52 4.73 0.96
C LEU A 41 -0.41 5.06 2.15
N CYS A 42 0.15 5.40 3.30
CA CYS A 42 -0.60 5.81 4.49
C CYS A 42 -1.38 7.11 4.25
N LYS A 43 -0.78 8.10 3.58
CA LYS A 43 -1.47 9.32 3.14
C LYS A 43 -2.58 9.03 2.13
N CYS A 44 -2.32 8.14 1.17
CA CYS A 44 -3.31 7.73 0.19
C CYS A 44 -4.46 6.98 0.85
N LEU A 45 -4.22 6.10 1.82
CA LEU A 45 -5.26 5.30 2.45
C LEU A 45 -5.91 5.98 3.66
N ASP A 46 -5.37 7.12 4.10
CA ASP A 46 -5.77 7.78 5.35
C ASP A 46 -5.65 6.80 6.53
N CYS A 47 -4.51 6.11 6.62
CA CYS A 47 -4.22 5.07 7.60
C CYS A 47 -2.83 5.28 8.19
N GLU A 48 -2.58 4.70 9.35
CA GLU A 48 -1.24 4.71 9.95
C GLU A 48 -0.42 3.48 9.55
N PRO A 49 0.92 3.60 9.47
CA PRO A 49 1.79 2.48 9.14
C PRO A 49 1.67 1.32 10.14
N GLY A 50 1.31 1.61 11.40
CA GLY A 50 1.04 0.61 12.42
C GLY A 50 -0.22 -0.22 12.18
N ASP A 51 -1.19 0.30 11.40
CA ASP A 51 -2.39 -0.45 11.03
C ASP A 51 -2.10 -1.44 9.90
N LEU A 52 -1.22 -1.05 8.97
CA LEU A 52 -0.73 -1.94 7.89
C LEU A 52 0.30 -2.98 8.39
N LEU A 53 1.18 -2.61 9.32
CA LEU A 53 2.25 -3.47 9.81
C LEU A 53 1.85 -4.17 11.12
N LYS A 54 0.96 -5.18 11.02
CA LYS A 54 0.68 -6.06 12.17
C LYS A 54 1.74 -7.14 12.30
N ARG A 55 2.48 -7.13 13.41
CA ARG A 55 3.28 -8.31 13.84
C ARG A 55 2.32 -9.46 14.13
N LYS A 56 2.30 -10.50 13.28
CA LYS A 56 1.80 -11.81 13.70
C LYS A 56 2.74 -12.34 14.78
N LYS A 57 2.16 -12.64 15.94
CA LYS A 57 2.83 -13.29 17.06
C LYS A 57 2.76 -14.79 16.88
#